data_AF-A0A8H2DXR2-F1
#
_entry.id   AF-A0A8H2DXR2-F1
#
_cell.length_a   1.000
_cell.length_b   1.000
_cell.length_c   1.000
_cell.angle_alpha   90.00
_cell.angle_beta   90.00
_cell.angle_gamma   90.00
#
_symmetry.space_group_name_H-M   'P 1'
#
loop_
_entity.id
_entity.type
_entity.pdbx_description
1 polymer ?
#
loop_
_entity_poly.entity_id
_entity_poly.type
_entity_poly.pdbx_seq_one_letter_code
_entity_poly.pdbx_strand_id
1 'polypeptide(L)' 'MEVLEANEVLENAREEGELVELRERNEERIEECIGRLEELFKADRLDEVRVEVVKLKYWVNVAEGLKHWEPGKGNQGD' A
#
# COMPACT_ATOMS: atom_id res chain seq x y z
N MET A 1 5.49 8.78 3.74
CA MET A 1 4.85 8.21 2.56
C MET A 1 3.37 8.03 2.81
N GLU A 2 2.56 8.68 1.99
CA GLU A 2 1.12 8.45 1.89
C GLU A 2 0.80 7.54 0.69
N VAL A 3 -0.41 6.98 0.66
CA VAL A 3 -0.86 6.10 -0.45
C VAL A 3 -0.74 6.79 -1.81
N LEU A 4 -1.04 8.10 -1.88
CA LEU A 4 -0.95 8.84 -3.14
C LEU A 4 0.48 8.88 -3.67
N GLU A 5 1.43 9.24 -2.80
CA GLU A 5 2.86 9.26 -3.10
C GLU A 5 3.37 7.87 -3.52
N ALA A 6 2.89 6.81 -2.85
CA ALA A 6 3.22 5.42 -3.20
C ALA A 6 2.76 5.03 -4.61
N ASN A 7 1.53 5.42 -5.00
CA ASN A 7 1.04 5.18 -6.36
C ASN A 7 1.82 6.00 -7.39
N GLU A 8 2.15 7.26 -7.09
CA GLU A 8 2.96 8.09 -7.99
C GLU A 8 4.35 7.48 -8.23
N VAL A 9 5.00 6.95 -7.20
CA VAL A 9 6.29 6.23 -7.34
C VAL A 9 6.11 5.00 -8.23
N LEU A 10 5.08 4.20 -7.98
CA LEU A 10 4.80 2.98 -8.75
C LEU A 10 4.55 3.27 -10.25
N GLU A 11 3.76 4.30 -10.56
CA GLU A 11 3.41 4.71 -11.92
C GLU A 11 4.60 5.29 -12.69
N ASN A 12 5.48 6.01 -12.01
CA ASN A 12 6.60 6.71 -12.64
C ASN A 12 7.90 5.89 -12.67
N ALA A 13 7.95 4.77 -11.93
CA ALA A 13 9.12 3.92 -11.87
C ALA A 13 9.55 3.43 -13.25
N ARG A 14 10.85 3.57 -13.55
CA ARG A 14 11.42 3.16 -14.85
C ARG A 14 12.24 1.88 -14.76
N GLU A 15 12.71 1.56 -13.57
CA GLU A 15 13.50 0.37 -13.26
C GLU A 15 13.16 -0.17 -11.88
N GLU A 16 13.41 -1.47 -11.67
CA GLU A 16 13.08 -2.17 -10.42
C GLU A 16 13.78 -1.55 -9.20
N GLY A 17 14.99 -0.97 -9.40
CA GLY A 17 15.75 -0.31 -8.33
C GLY A 17 15.00 0.85 -7.69
N GLU A 18 14.15 1.55 -8.45
CA GLU A 18 13.33 2.67 -7.95
C GLU A 18 12.17 2.19 -7.05
N LEU A 19 11.82 0.90 -7.12
CA LEU A 19 10.71 0.31 -6.35
C LEU A 19 11.16 -0.35 -5.03
N VAL A 20 12.46 -0.49 -4.79
CA VAL A 20 12.97 -1.18 -3.60
C VAL A 20 12.48 -0.52 -2.32
N GLU A 21 12.67 0.80 -2.18
CA GLU A 21 12.18 1.53 -1.01
C GLU A 21 10.65 1.48 -0.93
N LEU A 22 9.94 1.57 -2.06
CA LEU A 22 8.48 1.50 -2.07
C LEU A 22 7.98 0.15 -1.52
N ARG A 23 8.63 -0.97 -1.87
CA ARG A 23 8.29 -2.31 -1.35
C ARG A 23 8.44 -2.35 0.17
N GLU A 24 9.59 -1.95 0.69
CA GLU A 24 9.88 -1.94 2.13
C GLU A 24 8.87 -1.06 2.89
N ARG A 25 8.64 0.17 2.41
CA ARG A 25 7.68 1.08 3.04
C ARG A 25 6.25 0.57 2.98
N ASN A 26 5.85 -0.04 1.88
CA ASN A 26 4.50 -0.58 1.74
C ASN A 26 4.27 -1.76 2.70
N GLU A 27 5.25 -2.63 2.88
CA GLU A 27 5.21 -3.71 3.86
C GLU A 27 5.09 -3.17 5.30
N GLU A 28 5.94 -2.20 5.67
CA GLU A 28 5.85 -1.51 6.98
C GLU A 28 4.44 -0.95 7.22
N ARG A 29 3.84 -0.30 6.21
CA ARG A 29 2.49 0.28 6.32
C ARG A 29 1.39 -0.76 6.49
N ILE A 30 1.49 -1.89 5.78
CA ILE A 30 0.55 -3.00 5.93
C ILE A 30 0.63 -3.56 7.36
N GLU A 31 1.83 -3.78 7.88
CA GLU A 31 2.03 -4.27 9.25
C GLU A 31 1.51 -3.29 10.30
N GLU A 32 1.77 -1.99 10.14
CA GLU A 32 1.21 -0.94 10.99
C GLU A 32 -0.33 -0.96 11.00
N CYS A 33 -0.96 -1.08 9.82
CA CYS A 33 -2.40 -1.17 9.70
C CYS A 33 -2.97 -2.42 10.38
N ILE A 34 -2.31 -3.57 10.23
CA ILE A 34 -2.72 -4.82 10.88
C ILE A 34 -2.62 -4.68 12.40
N GLY A 35 -1.50 -4.19 12.92
CA GLY A 35 -1.33 -3.96 14.36
C GLY A 35 -2.38 -2.98 14.91
N ARG A 36 -2.69 -1.90 14.16
CA ARG A 36 -3.74 -0.97 14.54
C ARG A 36 -5.13 -1.63 14.54
N LEU A 37 -5.44 -2.46 13.55
CA LEU A 37 -6.70 -3.20 13.50
C LEU A 37 -6.85 -4.13 14.70
N GLU A 38 -5.80 -4.86 15.09
CA GLU A 38 -5.82 -5.72 16.27
C GLU A 38 -6.20 -4.94 17.54
N GLU A 39 -5.59 -3.78 17.76
CA GLU A 39 -5.90 -2.93 18.92
C GLU A 39 -7.32 -2.35 18.86
N LEU A 40 -7.78 -1.95 17.67
CA LEU A 40 -9.14 -1.42 17.49
C LEU A 40 -10.21 -2.49 17.71
N PHE A 41 -9.98 -3.73 17.26
CA PHE A 41 -10.88 -4.85 17.51
C PHE A 41 -10.93 -5.22 18.99
N LYS A 42 -9.79 -5.27 19.69
CA LYS A 42 -9.74 -5.50 21.15
C LYS A 42 -10.51 -4.45 21.94
N ALA A 43 -10.53 -3.21 21.43
CA ALA A 43 -11.22 -2.08 22.06
C ALA A 43 -12.68 -1.88 21.60
N ASP A 44 -13.22 -2.77 20.74
CA ASP A 44 -14.56 -2.67 20.14
C ASP A 44 -14.82 -1.32 19.41
N ARG A 45 -13.77 -0.73 18.83
CA ARG A 45 -13.83 0.57 18.12
C ARG A 45 -14.17 0.40 16.65
N LEU A 46 -15.35 -0.17 16.37
CA LEU A 46 -15.74 -0.62 15.02
C LEU A 46 -15.78 0.48 13.95
N ASP A 47 -16.11 1.72 14.30
CA ASP A 47 -16.09 2.83 13.33
C ASP A 47 -14.67 3.15 12.86
N GLU A 48 -13.68 3.03 13.74
CA GLU A 48 -12.28 3.22 13.38
C GLU A 48 -11.70 2.02 12.66
N VAL A 49 -12.16 0.80 12.98
CA VAL A 49 -11.84 -0.40 12.18
C VAL A 49 -12.21 -0.17 10.72
N ARG A 50 -13.41 0.38 10.44
CA ARG A 50 -13.84 0.66 9.06
C ARG A 50 -12.87 1.58 8.33
N VAL A 51 -12.44 2.66 8.99
CA VAL A 51 -11.46 3.60 8.43
C VAL A 51 -10.13 2.91 8.17
N GLU A 52 -9.66 2.09 9.11
CA GLU A 52 -8.37 1.42 9.00
C GLU A 52 -8.37 0.31 7.94
N VAL A 53 -9.45 -0.45 7.79
CA VAL A 53 -9.61 -1.43 6.70
C VAL A 53 -9.57 -0.75 5.33
N VAL A 54 -10.19 0.42 5.18
CA VAL A 54 -10.13 1.17 3.92
C VAL A 54 -8.68 1.58 3.60
N LYS A 55 -7.91 2.06 4.60
CA LYS A 55 -6.49 2.36 4.42
C LYS A 55 -5.67 1.13 4.05
N LEU A 56 -5.87 0.02 4.77
CA LEU A 56 -5.18 -1.25 4.49
C LEU A 56 -5.45 -1.71 3.06
N LYS A 57 -6.69 -1.60 2.58
CA LYS A 57 -7.05 -1.95 1.19
C LYS A 57 -6.19 -1.19 0.17
N TYR A 58 -5.95 0.10 0.39
CA TYR A 58 -5.12 0.88 -0.52
C TYR A 58 -3.65 0.41 -0.54
N TRP A 59 -3.07 0.10 0.63
CA TRP A 59 -1.71 -0.43 0.69
C TRP A 59 -1.60 -1.84 0.09
N VAL A 60 -2.63 -2.68 0.24
CA VAL A 60 -2.71 -3.97 -0.46
C VAL A 60 -2.75 -3.77 -1.97
N ASN A 61 -3.51 -2.79 -2.48
CA ASN A 61 -3.51 -2.48 -3.92
C ASN A 61 -2.12 -2.03 -4.42
N VAL A 62 -1.37 -1.25 -3.64
CA VAL A 62 0.03 -0.89 -3.97
C VAL A 62 0.90 -2.15 -4.01
N ALA A 63 0.75 -3.08 -3.06
CA ALA A 63 1.47 -4.36 -3.06
C ALA A 63 1.17 -5.20 -4.31
N GLU A 64 -0.09 -5.26 -4.73
CA GLU A 64 -0.51 -5.93 -5.96
C GLU A 64 0.11 -5.27 -7.19
N GLY A 65 0.06 -3.94 -7.26
CA GLY A 65 0.71 -3.16 -8.31
C GLY A 65 2.21 -3.43 -8.39
N LEU A 66 2.92 -3.40 -7.25
CA LEU A 66 4.34 -3.76 -7.14
C LEU A 66 4.65 -5.19 -7.61
N LYS A 67 3.74 -6.14 -7.37
CA LYS A 67 3.89 -7.54 -7.82
C LYS A 67 3.72 -7.70 -9.32
N HIS A 68 2.86 -6.89 -9.92
CA HIS A 68 2.54 -6.93 -11.35
C HIS A 68 3.31 -5.91 -12.19
N TRP A 69 4.13 -5.07 -11.55
CA TRP A 69 4.95 -4.10 -12.23
C TRP A 69 5.98 -4.77 -13.13
N GLU A 70 6.13 -4.24 -14.34
CA GLU A 70 7.19 -4.60 -15.29
C GLU A 70 7.71 -3.32 -15.97
N PRO A 71 9.00 -3.25 -16.33
CA PRO A 71 9.56 -2.10 -17.04
C PRO A 71 8.78 -1.81 -18.33
N GLY A 72 8.32 -0.56 -18.49
CA GLY A 72 7.57 -0.13 -19.67
C GLY A 72 6.09 -0.54 -19.72
N LYS A 73 5.55 -1.22 -18.68
CA LYS A 73 4.11 -1.51 -18.52
C LYS A 73 3.39 -0.59 -17.53
N GLY A 74 4.10 0.31 -16.84
CA GLY A 74 3.56 1.24 -15.84
C GLY A 74 2.46 2.20 -16.31
N ASN A 75 2.01 2.10 -17.56
CA ASN A 75 0.85 2.82 -18.06
C ASN A 75 0.10 2.00 -19.13
N GLN A 76 -0.67 1.00 -18.72
CA GLN A 76 -1.85 0.57 -19.48
C GLN A 76 -3.03 0.77 -18.54
N GLY A 77 -3.55 2.00 -18.53
CA GLY A 77 -4.89 2.24 -18.03
C GLY A 77 -5.88 1.39 -18.85
N ASP A 78 -6.64 0.57 -18.14
CA ASP A 78 -7.98 0.16 -18.55
C ASP A 78 -9.00 1.19 -18.03
#